data_AF-A0A964BLT2-F1
#
_entry.id   AF-A0A964BLT2-F1
#
_cell.length_a   1.000
_cell.length_b   1.000
_cell.length_c   1.000
_cell.angle_alpha   90.00
_cell.angle_beta   90.00
_cell.angle_gamma   90.00
#
_symmetry.space_group_name_H-M   'P 1'
#
loop_
_entity.id
_entity.type
_entity.pdbx_description
1 polymer ?
#
loop_
_entity_poly.entity_id
_entity_poly.type
_entity_poly.pdbx_seq_one_letter_code
_entity_poly.pdbx_strand_id
1 'polypeptide(L)'
;MRRMRDWLNTALRRLPVWPFYWLGALPAAWYFWNGLQGRLGADPVKALEHEYGLIALQFLIAALCVTPLREIAGINLLRFRRMLGLMAFSYACLHLAVWLGLDRQFDWPRIVADLTKRPYIILGMAAFLMLVPLAWTSRDAALRRMGPVAWRRLHRLAYPATALAAIHFVWLVKAWPPEPLLYAAGVAALLGWRALRGRRRRARRPALG
;
A
#
# COMPACT_ATOMS: atom_id res chain seq x y z
N MET A 1 12.83 -20.10 -21.23
CA MET A 1 12.21 -19.00 -20.45
C MET A 1 10.89 -18.46 -21.03
N ARG A 2 10.73 -18.27 -22.35
CA ARG A 2 9.50 -17.71 -22.97
C ARG A 2 8.24 -18.59 -22.72
N ARG A 3 8.34 -19.90 -22.96
CA ARG A 3 7.29 -20.90 -22.69
C ARG A 3 6.76 -20.89 -21.24
N MET A 4 7.65 -20.68 -20.26
CA MET A 4 7.27 -20.60 -18.84
C MET A 4 6.48 -19.32 -18.52
N ARG A 5 6.86 -18.17 -19.09
CA ARG A 5 6.13 -16.90 -18.93
C ARG A 5 4.73 -16.98 -19.57
N ASP A 6 4.63 -17.60 -20.74
CA ASP A 6 3.36 -17.75 -21.47
C ASP A 6 2.39 -18.66 -20.71
N TRP A 7 2.90 -19.76 -20.14
CA TRP A 7 2.14 -20.62 -19.23
C TRP A 7 1.67 -19.86 -17.97
N LEU A 8 2.57 -19.14 -17.28
CA LEU A 8 2.24 -18.34 -16.10
C LEU A 8 1.14 -17.31 -16.40
N ASN A 9 1.28 -16.57 -17.50
CA ASN A 9 0.28 -15.59 -17.92
C ASN A 9 -1.07 -16.23 -18.25
N THR A 10 -1.07 -17.45 -18.80
CA THR A 10 -2.29 -18.19 -19.09
C THR A 10 -2.97 -18.70 -17.82
N ALA A 11 -2.20 -19.23 -16.87
CA ALA A 11 -2.69 -19.66 -15.57
C ALA A 11 -3.28 -18.47 -14.79
N LEU A 12 -2.51 -17.37 -14.67
CA LEU A 12 -2.96 -16.12 -14.04
C LEU A 12 -4.24 -15.57 -14.68
N ARG A 13 -4.47 -15.85 -15.98
CA ARG A 13 -5.69 -15.44 -16.68
C ARG A 13 -6.95 -16.21 -16.27
N ARG A 14 -6.80 -17.44 -15.80
CA ARG A 14 -7.90 -18.31 -15.37
C ARG A 14 -8.21 -18.17 -13.89
N LEU A 15 -7.25 -17.70 -13.10
CA LEU A 15 -7.45 -17.52 -11.66
C LEU A 15 -8.41 -16.35 -11.39
N PRO A 16 -9.53 -16.60 -10.67
CA PRO A 16 -10.38 -15.52 -10.19
C PRO A 16 -9.65 -14.73 -9.11
N VAL A 17 -9.91 -13.42 -9.03
CA VAL A 17 -9.23 -12.54 -8.06
C VAL A 17 -9.87 -12.62 -6.67
N TRP A 18 -11.15 -13.01 -6.57
CA TRP A 18 -11.90 -13.02 -5.31
C TRP A 18 -11.28 -13.87 -4.17
N PRO A 19 -10.68 -15.06 -4.40
CA PRO A 19 -10.06 -15.84 -3.31
C PRO A 19 -8.85 -15.13 -2.70
N PHE A 20 -8.17 -14.29 -3.48
CA PHE A 20 -7.00 -13.56 -3.01
C PHE A 20 -7.35 -12.43 -2.06
N TYR A 21 -8.60 -11.94 -2.07
CA TYR A 21 -9.08 -11.04 -1.02
C TYR A 21 -9.17 -11.75 0.32
N TRP A 22 -9.72 -12.97 0.35
CA TRP A 22 -9.78 -13.78 1.56
C TRP A 22 -8.39 -14.13 2.05
N LEU A 23 -7.52 -14.61 1.15
CA LEU A 23 -6.12 -14.89 1.47
C LEU A 23 -5.40 -13.66 2.02
N GLY A 24 -5.64 -12.48 1.42
CA GLY A 24 -5.08 -11.22 1.89
C GLY A 24 -5.63 -10.78 3.24
N ALA A 25 -6.85 -11.18 3.61
CA ALA A 25 -7.47 -10.87 4.90
C ALA A 25 -7.09 -11.85 6.02
N LEU A 26 -6.61 -13.05 5.69
CA LEU A 26 -6.23 -14.07 6.69
C LEU A 26 -5.20 -13.57 7.71
N PRO A 27 -4.12 -12.85 7.34
CA PRO A 27 -3.18 -12.32 8.32
C PRO A 27 -3.85 -11.40 9.34
N ALA A 28 -4.81 -10.57 8.93
CA ALA A 28 -5.53 -9.70 9.85
C ALA A 28 -6.22 -10.51 10.97
N ALA A 29 -6.96 -11.54 10.59
CA ALA A 29 -7.63 -12.43 11.55
C ALA A 29 -6.62 -13.21 12.42
N TRP A 30 -5.52 -13.67 11.81
CA TRP A 30 -4.47 -14.39 12.51
C TRP A 30 -3.80 -13.55 13.60
N TYR A 31 -3.34 -12.34 13.28
CA TYR A 31 -2.72 -11.46 14.26
C TYR A 31 -3.70 -11.04 15.35
N PHE A 32 -4.95 -10.72 15.00
CA PHE A 32 -5.97 -10.40 15.98
C PHE A 32 -6.20 -11.56 16.96
N TRP A 33 -6.36 -12.78 16.45
CA TRP A 33 -6.50 -13.99 17.26
C TRP A 33 -5.31 -14.23 18.19
N ASN A 34 -4.08 -14.02 17.70
CA ASN A 34 -2.88 -14.14 18.53
C ASN A 34 -2.82 -13.05 19.62
N GLY A 35 -3.30 -11.84 19.33
CA GLY A 35 -3.42 -10.76 20.30
C GLY A 35 -4.34 -11.14 21.47
N LEU A 36 -5.49 -11.75 21.17
CA LEU A 36 -6.44 -12.24 22.18
C LEU A 36 -5.85 -13.34 23.09
N GLN A 37 -4.89 -14.11 22.58
CA GLN A 37 -4.22 -15.19 23.33
C GLN A 37 -2.94 -14.73 24.04
N GLY A 38 -2.63 -13.42 24.04
CA GLY A 38 -1.39 -12.90 24.63
C GLY A 38 -0.12 -13.34 23.91
N ARG A 39 -0.21 -13.79 22.65
CA ARG A 39 0.93 -14.31 21.87
C ARG A 39 1.71 -13.24 21.12
N LEU A 40 1.30 -11.97 21.23
CA LEU A 40 1.97 -10.83 20.59
C LEU A 40 2.96 -10.09 21.50
N GLY A 41 3.29 -10.67 22.66
CA GLY A 41 4.22 -10.10 23.63
C GLY A 41 3.56 -9.17 24.65
N ALA A 42 4.38 -8.35 25.31
CA ALA A 42 3.96 -7.54 26.46
C ALA A 42 2.93 -6.45 26.15
N ASP A 43 2.97 -5.90 24.93
CA ASP A 43 2.02 -4.89 24.44
C ASP A 43 1.37 -5.38 23.14
N PRO A 44 0.30 -6.19 23.24
CA PRO A 44 -0.33 -6.81 22.08
C PRO A 44 -1.02 -5.79 21.17
N VAL A 45 -1.50 -4.67 21.71
CA VAL A 45 -2.15 -3.60 20.93
C VAL A 45 -1.14 -2.93 20.02
N LYS A 46 0.02 -2.54 20.57
CA LYS A 46 1.10 -1.94 19.79
C LYS A 46 1.69 -2.89 18.75
N ALA A 47 1.86 -4.17 19.10
CA ALA A 47 2.30 -5.18 18.16
C ALA A 47 1.31 -5.31 16.98
N LEU A 48 0.01 -5.40 17.28
CA LEU A 48 -1.04 -5.45 16.27
C LEU A 48 -1.07 -4.20 15.38
N GLU A 49 -0.91 -3.01 15.98
CA GLU A 49 -0.81 -1.74 15.27
C GLU A 49 0.34 -1.75 14.25
N HIS A 50 1.53 -2.17 14.67
CA HIS A 50 2.70 -2.27 13.81
C HIS A 50 2.51 -3.28 12.67
N GLU A 51 2.02 -4.48 12.96
CA GLU A 51 1.83 -5.53 11.95
C GLU A 51 0.81 -5.09 10.88
N TYR A 52 -0.30 -4.49 11.29
CA TYR A 52 -1.29 -3.99 10.33
C TYR A 52 -0.74 -2.85 9.47
N GLY A 53 0.05 -1.94 10.06
CA GLY A 53 0.73 -0.88 9.31
C GLY A 53 1.75 -1.42 8.30
N LEU A 54 2.53 -2.42 8.72
CA LEU A 54 3.53 -3.08 7.87
C LEU A 54 2.87 -3.80 6.68
N ILE A 55 1.83 -4.58 6.93
CA ILE A 55 1.09 -5.29 5.87
C ILE A 55 0.45 -4.30 4.90
N ALA A 56 -0.09 -3.18 5.38
CA ALA A 56 -0.60 -2.11 4.52
C ALA A 56 0.49 -1.59 3.55
N LEU A 57 1.69 -1.31 4.07
CA LEU A 57 2.83 -0.88 3.27
C LEU A 57 3.28 -1.95 2.27
N GLN A 58 3.34 -3.21 2.68
CA GLN A 58 3.67 -4.33 1.80
C GLN A 58 2.69 -4.45 0.62
N PHE A 59 1.38 -4.30 0.86
CA PHE A 59 0.38 -4.30 -0.21
C PHE A 59 0.53 -3.10 -1.16
N LEU A 60 0.87 -1.91 -0.64
CA LEU A 60 1.18 -0.75 -1.49
C LEU A 60 2.39 -1.04 -2.40
N ILE A 61 3.47 -1.56 -1.82
CA ILE A 61 4.69 -1.93 -2.55
C ILE A 61 4.38 -2.99 -3.61
N ALA A 62 3.63 -4.03 -3.25
CA ALA A 62 3.20 -5.07 -4.18
C ALA A 62 2.40 -4.47 -5.35
N ALA A 63 1.48 -3.53 -5.09
CA ALA A 63 0.72 -2.84 -6.13
C ALA A 63 1.63 -2.00 -7.04
N LEU A 64 2.69 -1.37 -6.51
CA LEU A 64 3.69 -0.63 -7.28
C LEU A 64 4.56 -1.57 -8.13
N CYS A 65 4.86 -2.79 -7.66
CA CYS A 65 5.62 -3.82 -8.35
C CYS A 65 4.91 -4.43 -9.57
N VAL A 66 3.57 -4.35 -9.66
CA VAL A 66 2.81 -4.92 -10.80
C VAL A 66 3.30 -4.38 -12.16
N THR A 67 3.67 -3.10 -12.24
CA THR A 67 4.14 -2.50 -13.50
C THR A 67 5.54 -2.98 -13.92
N PRO A 68 6.58 -2.89 -13.05
CA PRO A 68 7.91 -3.40 -13.41
C PRO A 68 7.90 -4.92 -13.66
N LEU A 69 7.13 -5.71 -12.92
CA LEU A 69 6.99 -7.15 -13.20
C LEU A 69 6.43 -7.44 -14.60
N ARG A 70 5.45 -6.65 -15.03
CA ARG A 70 4.91 -6.76 -16.40
C ARG A 70 5.93 -6.37 -17.46
N GLU A 71 6.68 -5.28 -17.24
CA GLU A 71 7.54 -4.71 -18.28
C GLU A 71 8.93 -5.34 -18.35
N ILE A 72 9.48 -5.78 -17.22
CA ILE A 72 10.83 -6.36 -17.12
C ILE A 72 10.73 -7.89 -17.19
N ALA A 73 9.86 -8.50 -16.38
CA ALA A 73 9.73 -9.95 -16.30
C ALA A 73 8.69 -10.53 -17.28
N GLY A 74 7.84 -9.70 -17.88
CA GLY A 74 6.77 -10.14 -18.79
C GLY A 74 5.56 -10.79 -18.09
N ILE A 75 5.44 -10.65 -16.77
CA ILE A 75 4.38 -11.29 -15.96
C ILE A 75 3.21 -10.31 -15.78
N ASN A 76 2.02 -10.67 -16.27
CA ASN A 76 0.87 -9.77 -16.29
C ASN A 76 -0.01 -9.93 -15.04
N LEU A 77 0.32 -9.18 -13.98
CA LEU A 77 -0.45 -9.10 -12.74
C LEU A 77 -1.45 -7.92 -12.69
N LEU A 78 -1.75 -7.29 -13.84
CA LEU A 78 -2.59 -6.07 -13.86
C LEU A 78 -3.97 -6.26 -13.22
N ARG A 79 -4.55 -7.47 -13.35
CA ARG A 79 -5.86 -7.80 -12.74
C ARG A 79 -5.84 -7.77 -11.21
N PHE A 80 -4.71 -8.09 -10.59
CA PHE A 80 -4.54 -8.14 -9.14
C PHE A 80 -4.25 -6.75 -8.55
N ARG A 81 -3.91 -5.77 -9.39
CA ARG A 81 -3.54 -4.42 -8.94
C ARG A 81 -4.64 -3.73 -8.11
N ARG A 82 -5.91 -3.90 -8.51
CA ARG A 82 -7.05 -3.35 -7.77
C ARG A 82 -7.17 -4.01 -6.38
N MET A 83 -7.06 -5.34 -6.34
CA MET A 83 -7.10 -6.11 -5.10
C MET A 83 -5.99 -5.70 -4.14
N LEU A 84 -4.75 -5.58 -4.63
CA LEU A 84 -3.61 -5.14 -3.81
C LEU A 84 -3.82 -3.75 -3.23
N GLY A 85 -4.31 -2.79 -4.04
CA GLY A 85 -4.60 -1.44 -3.56
C GLY A 85 -5.75 -1.39 -2.54
N LEU A 86 -6.79 -2.21 -2.71
CA LEU A 86 -7.88 -2.29 -1.75
C LEU A 86 -7.45 -2.97 -0.45
N MET A 87 -6.63 -4.02 -0.50
CA MET A 87 -6.07 -4.63 0.72
C MET A 87 -5.15 -3.67 1.45
N ALA A 88 -4.29 -2.94 0.76
CA ALA A 88 -3.50 -1.87 1.38
C ALA A 88 -4.39 -0.87 2.15
N PHE A 89 -5.49 -0.43 1.55
CA PHE A 89 -6.41 0.49 2.21
C PHE A 89 -7.15 -0.17 3.39
N SER A 90 -7.60 -1.41 3.26
CA SER A 90 -8.25 -2.14 4.35
C SER A 90 -7.32 -2.31 5.55
N TYR A 91 -6.07 -2.69 5.34
CA TYR A 91 -5.08 -2.76 6.43
C TYR A 91 -4.74 -1.39 6.99
N ALA A 92 -4.72 -0.33 6.19
CA ALA A 92 -4.57 1.04 6.70
C ALA A 92 -5.75 1.46 7.58
N CYS A 93 -6.99 1.05 7.25
CA CYS A 93 -8.15 1.24 8.11
C CYS A 93 -8.01 0.46 9.43
N LEU A 94 -7.57 -0.80 9.37
CA LEU A 94 -7.33 -1.61 10.57
C LEU A 94 -6.24 -1.02 11.45
N HIS A 95 -5.12 -0.60 10.87
CA HIS A 95 -4.03 0.10 11.57
C HIS A 95 -4.53 1.35 12.28
N LEU A 96 -5.29 2.21 11.58
CA LEU A 96 -5.90 3.40 12.18
C LEU A 96 -6.92 3.05 13.27
N ALA A 97 -7.72 2.00 13.08
CA ALA A 97 -8.70 1.55 14.07
C ALA A 97 -8.06 1.01 15.35
N VAL A 98 -6.92 0.31 15.24
CA VAL A 98 -6.14 -0.14 16.40
C VAL A 98 -5.60 1.07 17.16
N TRP A 99 -4.95 2.01 16.47
CA TRP A 99 -4.44 3.22 17.14
C TRP A 99 -5.56 4.04 17.79
N LEU A 100 -6.64 4.32 17.04
CA LEU A 100 -7.71 5.19 17.52
C LEU A 100 -8.57 4.53 18.61
N GLY A 101 -8.94 3.26 18.40
CA GLY A 101 -9.92 2.55 19.22
C GLY A 101 -9.31 1.68 20.32
N LEU A 102 -8.15 1.06 20.10
CA LEU A 102 -7.51 0.18 21.08
C LEU A 102 -6.40 0.87 21.87
N ASP A 103 -5.47 1.57 21.20
CA ASP A 103 -4.36 2.28 21.89
C ASP A 103 -4.87 3.57 22.56
N ARG A 104 -5.60 4.41 21.82
CA ARG A 104 -6.08 5.71 22.33
C ARG A 104 -7.50 5.71 22.87
N GLN A 105 -8.28 4.66 22.61
CA GLN A 105 -9.63 4.49 23.15
C GLN A 105 -10.53 5.73 22.92
N PHE A 106 -10.33 6.42 21.79
CA PHE A 106 -11.01 7.66 21.43
C PHE A 106 -10.81 8.83 22.43
N ASP A 107 -9.75 8.82 23.25
CA ASP A 107 -9.34 9.95 24.10
C ASP A 107 -8.80 11.10 23.24
N TRP A 108 -9.67 12.04 22.90
CA TRP A 108 -9.36 13.19 22.03
C TRP A 108 -8.18 14.04 22.50
N PRO A 109 -8.06 14.40 23.80
CA PRO A 109 -6.86 15.06 24.31
C PRO A 109 -5.56 14.31 23.99
N ARG A 110 -5.51 12.99 24.22
CA ARG A 110 -4.32 12.18 23.91
C ARG A 110 -4.04 12.11 22.41
N ILE A 111 -5.08 11.97 21.60
CA ILE A 111 -4.99 11.96 20.13
C ILE A 111 -4.37 13.28 19.62
N VAL A 112 -4.88 14.42 20.07
CA VAL A 112 -4.35 15.74 19.68
C VAL A 112 -2.92 15.93 20.16
N ALA A 113 -2.60 15.48 21.39
CA ALA A 113 -1.23 15.49 21.90
C ALA A 113 -0.29 14.63 21.05
N ASP A 114 -0.76 13.49 20.55
CA ASP A 114 0.01 12.64 19.65
C ASP A 114 0.28 13.33 18.31
N LEU A 115 -0.72 13.94 17.67
CA LEU A 115 -0.52 14.66 16.40
C LEU A 115 0.51 15.78 16.54
N THR A 116 0.52 16.49 17.66
CA THR A 116 1.43 17.62 17.91
C THR A 116 2.83 17.16 18.31
N LYS A 117 2.96 16.10 19.11
CA LYS A 117 4.24 15.62 19.64
C LYS A 117 4.94 14.58 18.75
N ARG A 118 4.22 13.95 17.81
CA ARG A 118 4.71 12.86 16.97
C ARG A 118 4.42 13.18 15.49
N PRO A 119 5.27 14.00 14.84
CA PRO A 119 5.02 14.47 13.47
C PRO A 119 4.91 13.33 12.45
N TYR A 120 5.51 12.16 12.71
CA TYR A 120 5.35 10.99 11.85
C TYR A 120 3.88 10.54 11.75
N ILE A 121 3.04 10.71 12.77
CA ILE A 121 1.61 10.37 12.72
C ILE A 121 0.91 11.19 11.65
N ILE A 122 1.28 12.48 11.50
CA ILE A 122 0.73 13.35 10.45
C ILE A 122 1.06 12.80 9.06
N LEU A 123 2.25 12.25 8.85
CA LEU A 123 2.62 11.62 7.57
C LEU A 123 1.76 10.39 7.28
N GLY A 124 1.50 9.56 8.30
CA GLY A 124 0.60 8.42 8.21
C GLY A 124 -0.83 8.83 7.86
N MET A 125 -1.36 9.86 8.55
CA MET A 125 -2.69 10.42 8.27
C MET A 125 -2.78 11.02 6.87
N ALA A 126 -1.76 11.75 6.42
CA ALA A 126 -1.71 12.29 5.06
C ALA A 126 -1.70 11.17 4.00
N ALA A 127 -0.91 10.10 4.23
CA ALA A 127 -0.93 8.92 3.36
C ALA A 127 -2.31 8.27 3.33
N PHE A 128 -2.94 8.07 4.50
CA PHE A 128 -4.28 7.49 4.61
C PHE A 128 -5.33 8.33 3.86
N LEU A 129 -5.35 9.65 4.06
CA LEU A 129 -6.26 10.57 3.37
C LEU A 129 -6.09 10.55 1.85
N MET A 130 -4.86 10.36 1.35
CA MET A 130 -4.60 10.16 -0.08
C MET A 130 -5.15 8.82 -0.59
N LEU A 131 -5.21 7.77 0.24
CA LEU A 131 -5.74 6.46 -0.14
C LEU A 131 -7.27 6.42 -0.16
N VAL A 132 -7.95 7.21 0.67
CA VAL A 132 -9.43 7.29 0.71
C VAL A 132 -10.07 7.49 -0.67
N PRO A 133 -9.73 8.52 -1.46
CA PRO A 133 -10.35 8.72 -2.77
C PRO A 133 -9.95 7.61 -3.76
N LEU A 134 -8.79 6.98 -3.61
CA LEU A 134 -8.36 5.86 -4.46
C LEU A 134 -9.22 4.62 -4.20
N ALA A 135 -9.46 4.29 -2.94
CA ALA A 135 -10.35 3.19 -2.57
C ALA A 135 -11.78 3.43 -3.05
N TRP A 136 -12.29 4.65 -2.84
CA TRP A 136 -13.64 5.03 -3.29
C TRP A 136 -13.81 4.92 -4.82
N THR A 137 -12.79 5.36 -5.57
CA THR A 137 -12.79 5.34 -7.04
C THR A 137 -12.26 4.05 -7.66
N SER A 138 -12.07 2.99 -6.86
CA SER A 138 -11.64 1.68 -7.35
C SER A 138 -12.75 0.85 -8.01
N ARG A 139 -13.96 1.41 -8.16
CA ARG A 139 -15.13 0.77 -8.81
C ARG A 139 -15.15 1.07 -10.32
N ASP A 140 -15.62 0.13 -11.13
CA ASP A 140 -15.74 0.35 -12.59
C ASP A 140 -16.69 1.50 -12.94
N ALA A 141 -17.72 1.72 -12.13
CA ALA A 141 -18.62 2.87 -12.27
C ALA A 141 -17.87 4.21 -12.13
N ALA A 142 -16.90 4.32 -11.22
CA ALA A 142 -16.13 5.55 -11.04
C ALA A 142 -15.22 5.82 -12.25
N LEU A 143 -14.58 4.78 -12.79
CA LEU A 143 -13.79 4.89 -14.03
C LEU A 143 -14.65 5.35 -15.21
N ARG A 144 -15.86 4.82 -15.36
CA ARG A 144 -16.81 5.23 -16.41
C ARG A 144 -17.28 6.67 -16.25
N ARG A 145 -17.58 7.11 -15.02
CA ARG A 145 -18.08 8.48 -14.74
C ARG A 145 -17.02 9.57 -14.87
N MET A 146 -15.80 9.34 -14.36
CA MET A 146 -14.74 10.35 -14.38
C MET A 146 -13.90 10.34 -15.66
N GLY A 147 -13.97 9.24 -16.41
CA GLY A 147 -13.12 9.00 -17.58
C GLY A 147 -11.68 8.58 -17.21
N PRO A 148 -10.98 7.93 -18.16
CA PRO A 148 -9.69 7.29 -17.91
C PRO A 148 -8.54 8.27 -17.64
N VAL A 149 -8.64 9.53 -18.06
CA VAL A 149 -7.59 10.54 -17.83
C VAL A 149 -7.63 11.05 -16.39
N ALA A 150 -8.79 11.55 -15.94
CA ALA A 150 -8.97 12.04 -14.58
C ALA A 150 -8.75 10.91 -13.55
N TRP A 151 -9.29 9.72 -13.81
CA TRP A 151 -9.10 8.54 -12.95
C TRP A 151 -7.62 8.19 -12.78
N ARG A 152 -6.85 8.18 -13.88
CA ARG A 152 -5.40 7.93 -13.82
C ARG A 152 -4.66 9.02 -13.07
N ARG A 153 -5.05 10.30 -13.23
CA ARG A 153 -4.44 11.42 -12.50
C ARG A 153 -4.66 11.27 -10.99
N LEU A 154 -5.88 10.97 -10.56
CA LEU A 154 -6.21 10.72 -9.17
C LEU A 154 -5.39 9.55 -8.61
N HIS A 155 -5.35 8.41 -9.32
CA HIS A 155 -4.62 7.23 -8.88
C HIS A 155 -3.09 7.40 -8.86
N ARG A 156 -2.54 8.54 -9.30
CA ARG A 156 -1.12 8.88 -9.05
C ARG A 156 -0.86 9.22 -7.60
N LEU A 157 -1.88 9.53 -6.79
CA LEU A 157 -1.72 9.75 -5.34
C LEU A 157 -1.18 8.51 -4.62
N ALA A 158 -1.29 7.31 -5.21
CA ALA A 158 -0.66 6.11 -4.67
C ALA A 158 0.86 6.28 -4.51
N TYR A 159 1.53 7.08 -5.35
CA TYR A 159 2.97 7.29 -5.27
C TYR A 159 3.38 8.12 -4.03
N PRO A 160 2.88 9.36 -3.83
CA PRO A 160 3.17 10.10 -2.60
C PRO A 160 2.61 9.39 -1.36
N ALA A 161 1.44 8.72 -1.43
CA ALA A 161 0.93 7.95 -0.29
C ALA A 161 1.88 6.84 0.15
N THR A 162 2.44 6.07 -0.80
CA THR A 162 3.41 5.01 -0.48
C THR A 162 4.72 5.59 0.06
N ALA A 163 5.19 6.73 -0.47
CA ALA A 163 6.37 7.40 0.04
C ALA A 163 6.17 7.90 1.48
N LEU A 164 5.04 8.56 1.75
CA LEU A 164 4.69 9.03 3.09
C LEU A 164 4.55 7.88 4.08
N ALA A 165 3.93 6.77 3.68
CA ALA A 165 3.82 5.57 4.52
C ALA A 165 5.20 4.97 4.86
N ALA A 166 6.14 4.94 3.90
CA ALA A 166 7.50 4.47 4.15
C ALA A 166 8.27 5.42 5.10
N ILE A 167 8.15 6.74 4.91
CA ILE A 167 8.77 7.72 5.80
C ILE A 167 8.17 7.64 7.21
N HIS A 168 6.85 7.49 7.31
CA HIS A 168 6.14 7.25 8.57
C HIS A 168 6.73 6.03 9.30
N PHE A 169 6.93 4.92 8.60
CA PHE A 169 7.50 3.71 9.19
C PHE A 169 8.97 3.87 9.64
N VAL A 170 9.81 4.51 8.83
CA VAL A 170 11.22 4.78 9.21
C VAL A 170 11.30 5.68 10.44
N TRP A 171 10.50 6.75 10.50
CA TRP A 171 10.56 7.71 11.59
C TRP A 171 9.93 7.17 12.89
N LEU A 172 8.98 6.24 12.79
CA LEU A 172 8.42 5.54 13.95
C LEU A 172 9.51 4.82 14.75
N VAL A 173 10.48 4.20 14.06
CA VAL A 173 11.51 3.39 14.69
C VAL A 173 12.77 4.20 14.98
N LYS A 174 12.93 4.63 16.22
CA LYS A 174 14.01 5.53 16.66
C LYS A 174 15.44 5.00 16.48
N ALA A 175 15.61 3.68 16.31
CA ALA A 175 16.92 3.00 16.33
C ALA A 175 17.51 2.67 14.94
N TRP A 176 16.96 3.20 13.85
CA TRP A 176 17.41 2.92 12.47
C TRP A 176 17.62 1.42 12.14
N PRO A 177 16.66 0.51 12.46
CA PRO A 177 16.83 -0.89 12.13
C PRO A 177 16.82 -1.13 10.62
N PRO A 178 17.40 -2.24 10.15
CA PRO A 178 17.52 -2.54 8.73
C PRO A 178 16.15 -2.67 8.06
N GLU A 179 15.14 -3.20 8.76
CA GLU A 179 13.83 -3.49 8.17
C GLU A 179 13.13 -2.25 7.59
N PRO A 180 12.81 -1.16 8.34
CA PRO A 180 12.21 0.04 7.78
C PRO A 180 13.04 0.66 6.64
N LEU A 181 14.37 0.60 6.74
CA LEU A 181 15.28 1.14 5.73
C LEU A 181 15.23 0.34 4.42
N LEU A 182 15.10 -0.99 4.49
CA LEU A 182 14.93 -1.83 3.30
C LEU A 182 13.60 -1.53 2.60
N TYR A 183 12.51 -1.34 3.35
CA TYR A 183 11.22 -0.93 2.77
C TYR A 183 11.31 0.45 2.13
N ALA A 184 11.92 1.42 2.81
CA ALA A 184 12.11 2.77 2.26
C ALA A 184 12.98 2.76 1.00
N ALA A 185 14.08 2.00 0.99
CA ALA A 185 14.94 1.83 -0.19
C ALA A 185 14.18 1.17 -1.35
N GLY A 186 13.38 0.13 -1.08
CA GLY A 186 12.54 -0.51 -2.09
C GLY A 186 11.50 0.44 -2.69
N VAL A 187 10.82 1.23 -1.86
CA VAL A 187 9.89 2.27 -2.31
C VAL A 187 10.60 3.33 -3.15
N ALA A 188 11.75 3.83 -2.68
CA ALA A 188 12.55 4.81 -3.42
C ALA A 188 12.98 4.27 -4.79
N ALA A 189 13.45 3.02 -4.86
CA ALA A 189 13.84 2.37 -6.10
C ALA A 189 12.65 2.24 -7.08
N LEU A 190 11.48 1.78 -6.60
CA LEU A 190 10.27 1.63 -7.42
C LEU A 190 9.75 2.97 -7.97
N LEU A 191 9.74 4.01 -7.13
CA LEU A 191 9.32 5.35 -7.53
C LEU A 191 10.33 6.01 -8.47
N GLY A 192 11.63 5.86 -8.18
CA GLY A 192 12.73 6.34 -9.02
C GLY A 192 12.68 5.71 -10.42
N TRP A 193 12.56 4.38 -10.49
CA TRP A 193 12.40 3.66 -11.77
C TRP A 193 11.21 4.20 -12.58
N ARG A 194 10.09 4.46 -11.91
CA ARG A 194 8.87 4.96 -12.57
C ARG A 194 9.02 6.39 -13.08
N ALA A 195 9.70 7.25 -12.33
CA ALA A 195 10.01 8.63 -12.75
C ALA A 195 10.92 8.64 -13.98
N LEU A 196 12.01 7.85 -13.97
CA LEU A 196 12.95 7.72 -15.09
C LEU A 196 12.25 7.18 -16.35
N ARG A 197 11.39 6.17 -16.20
CA ARG A 197 10.55 5.65 -17.29
C ARG A 197 9.63 6.71 -17.89
N GLY A 198 8.98 7.53 -17.05
CA GLY A 198 8.13 8.62 -17.49
C GLY A 198 8.89 9.65 -18.33
N ARG A 199 10.09 10.03 -17.88
CA ARG A 199 10.99 10.94 -18.62
C ARG A 199 11.41 10.37 -19.98
N ARG A 200 11.85 9.10 -20.02
CA ARG A 200 12.25 8.42 -21.27
C ARG A 200 11.11 8.34 -22.29
N ARG A 201 9.87 8.08 -21.86
CA ARG A 201 8.71 8.04 -22.76
C ARG A 201 8.32 9.42 -23.30
N ARG A 202 8.52 10.48 -22.53
CA ARG A 202 8.25 11.86 -22.98
C ARG A 202 9.31 12.34 -23.97
N ALA A 203 10.59 12.00 -23.73
CA ALA A 203 11.70 12.33 -24.63
C ALA A 203 11.62 11.61 -25.99
N ARG A 204 10.97 10.44 -26.06
CA ARG A 204 10.76 9.67 -27.30
C ARG A 204 9.49 10.04 -28.08
N ARG A 205 8.67 10.98 -27.59
CA ARG A 205 7.55 11.49 -28.39
C ARG A 205 8.12 12.47 -29.43
N PRO A 206 8.00 12.19 -30.75
CA PRO A 206 8.38 13.19 -31.74
C PRO A 206 7.56 14.45 -31.49
N ALA A 207 8.21 15.61 -31.55
CA ALA A 207 7.54 16.89 -31.55
C ALA A 207 6.67 16.93 -32.82
N LEU A 208 5.38 16.64 -32.67
CA LEU A 208 4.41 16.99 -33.70
C LEU A 208 4.28 18.51 -33.61
N GLY A 209 4.94 19.19 -34.55
CA GLY A 209 4.66 20.58 -34.90
C GLY A 209 3.28 20.71 -35.53
#